data_AF-A0A2S5M8C2-F1
#
_entry.id   AF-A0A2S5M8C2-F1
#
_cell.length_a   1.000
_cell.length_b   1.000
_cell.length_c   1.000
_cell.angle_alpha   90.00
_cell.angle_beta   90.00
_cell.angle_gamma   90.00
#
_symmetry.space_group_name_H-M   'P 1'
#
loop_
_entity.id
_entity.type
_entity.pdbx_description
1 polymer ?
#
loop_
_entity_poly.entity_id
_entity_poly.type
_entity_poly.pdbx_seq_one_letter_code
_entity_poly.pdbx_strand_id
1 'polypeptide(L)'
;MVLTTAAGANSARVCVETTMSKKKPISSSANSEVEELDIPDGVGTAKQSVEVLRAFIADGALMVSINADAFGPRVKDWGRLIAEITHHVAHAAELQGHMSEQDAITHLRKVFEESLRQVQPTMTGKIRGRVNH
;
A
#
# COMPACT_ATOMS: atom_id res chain seq x y z
N MET A 1 38.35 18.15 69.33
CA MET A 1 37.19 18.95 69.78
C MET A 1 36.10 18.72 68.73
N VAL A 2 35.21 17.73 68.90
CA VAL A 2 33.93 17.82 69.63
C VAL A 2 33.01 18.84 68.94
N LEU A 3 31.78 18.60 68.49
CA LEU A 3 30.87 17.45 68.40
C LEU A 3 29.71 17.91 67.44
N THR A 4 29.34 17.05 66.49
CA THR A 4 27.96 16.61 66.11
C THR A 4 26.74 17.52 65.80
N THR A 5 25.97 17.00 64.80
CA THR A 5 24.49 16.86 64.67
C THR A 5 23.63 18.10 64.32
N ALA A 6 22.52 18.04 63.58
CA ALA A 6 21.62 16.98 63.07
C ALA A 6 20.95 17.51 61.77
N ALA A 7 20.77 16.73 60.70
CA ALA A 7 19.60 15.89 60.41
C ALA A 7 18.23 16.56 60.64
N GLY A 8 17.50 16.84 59.54
CA GLY A 8 16.10 17.22 59.55
C GLY A 8 15.41 16.65 58.31
N ALA A 9 14.62 15.60 58.53
CA ALA A 9 13.94 14.83 57.51
C ALA A 9 12.46 15.25 57.38
N ASN A 10 11.98 15.19 56.13
CA ASN A 10 10.70 14.64 55.69
C ASN A 10 9.34 15.30 56.04
N SER A 11 8.58 15.50 54.97
CA SER A 11 7.14 15.26 54.81
C SER A 11 6.12 16.20 55.46
N ALA A 12 5.44 16.97 54.62
CA ALA A 12 3.99 17.20 54.75
C ALA A 12 3.36 17.46 53.38
N ARG A 13 2.44 16.57 53.02
CA ARG A 13 1.47 16.69 51.92
C ARG A 13 0.57 17.89 52.15
N VAL A 14 0.31 18.68 51.11
CA VAL A 14 -0.98 19.36 50.93
C VAL A 14 -1.46 19.09 49.52
N CYS A 15 -2.61 18.42 49.46
CA CYS A 15 -3.37 18.13 48.26
C CYS A 15 -3.88 19.44 47.65
N VAL A 16 -3.62 19.64 46.36
CA VAL A 16 -4.41 20.58 45.54
C VAL A 16 -5.24 19.72 44.59
N GLU A 17 -6.55 19.68 44.85
CA GLU A 17 -7.56 19.15 43.95
C GLU A 17 -7.49 19.93 42.64
N THR A 18 -6.91 19.32 41.61
CA THR A 18 -7.09 19.78 40.24
C THR A 18 -8.18 18.91 39.62
N THR A 19 -9.35 19.51 39.47
CA THR A 19 -10.50 18.99 38.76
C THR A 19 -10.07 18.34 37.44
N MET A 20 -10.43 17.07 37.27
CA MET A 20 -10.22 16.31 36.04
C MET A 20 -10.97 16.96 34.88
N SER A 21 -10.26 17.79 34.11
CA SER A 21 -10.64 18.06 32.72
C SER A 21 -10.48 16.75 31.97
N LYS A 22 -11.60 16.15 31.56
CA LYS A 22 -11.65 14.96 30.71
C LYS A 22 -10.80 15.21 29.46
N LYS A 23 -9.53 14.77 29.49
CA LYS A 23 -8.75 14.58 28.26
C LYS A 23 -9.52 13.56 27.44
N LYS A 24 -10.13 14.04 26.35
CA LYS A 24 -10.62 13.20 25.26
C LYS A 24 -9.50 12.20 24.97
N PRO A 25 -9.74 10.89 25.06
CA PRO A 25 -8.69 9.92 24.78
C PRO A 25 -8.19 10.22 23.37
N ILE A 26 -6.88 10.38 23.24
CA ILE A 26 -6.20 10.27 21.95
C ILE A 26 -6.52 8.84 21.52
N SER A 27 -7.55 8.68 20.69
CA SER A 27 -7.79 7.45 19.98
C SER A 27 -6.64 7.35 18.99
N SER A 28 -5.51 6.80 19.43
CA SER A 28 -4.51 6.25 18.53
C SER A 28 -5.07 4.96 17.95
N SER A 29 -6.14 5.07 17.17
CA SER A 29 -6.28 4.19 16.02
C SER A 29 -5.29 4.76 15.02
N ALA A 30 -4.07 4.24 15.03
CA ALA A 30 -3.23 4.30 13.83
C ALA A 30 -3.99 3.50 12.77
N ASN A 31 -5.01 4.11 12.17
CA ASN A 31 -5.54 3.67 10.92
C ASN A 31 -4.40 3.99 9.96
N SER A 32 -3.61 2.98 9.60
CA SER A 32 -2.80 3.06 8.39
C SER A 32 -3.81 3.19 7.26
N GLU A 33 -4.21 4.41 6.94
CA GLU A 33 -5.13 4.68 5.84
C GLU A 33 -4.48 4.11 4.58
N VAL A 34 -5.16 3.15 3.96
CA VAL A 34 -4.73 2.59 2.69
C VAL A 34 -4.89 3.71 1.66
N GLU A 35 -3.80 4.08 1.00
CA GLU A 35 -3.84 5.03 -0.11
C GLU A 35 -4.34 4.31 -1.36
N GLU A 36 -5.57 4.63 -1.77
CA GLU A 36 -6.24 4.06 -2.93
C GLU A 36 -6.23 5.04 -4.10
N LEU A 37 -6.15 4.51 -5.34
CA LEU A 37 -6.33 5.33 -6.54
C LEU A 37 -7.81 5.56 -6.82
N ASP A 38 -8.12 6.74 -7.35
CA ASP A 38 -9.47 7.05 -7.84
C ASP A 38 -9.86 6.15 -9.02
N ILE A 39 -11.16 5.92 -9.16
CA ILE A 39 -11.70 5.18 -10.31
C ILE A 39 -11.47 6.02 -11.58
N PRO A 40 -10.91 5.46 -12.66
CA PRO A 40 -10.66 6.19 -13.89
C PRO A 40 -11.93 6.82 -14.48
N ASP A 41 -11.76 7.98 -15.12
CA ASP A 41 -12.84 8.67 -15.81
C ASP A 41 -13.56 7.76 -16.81
N GLY A 42 -14.88 7.92 -16.90
CA GLY A 42 -15.73 7.17 -17.81
C GLY A 42 -16.14 5.77 -17.34
N VAL A 43 -15.48 5.18 -16.34
CA VAL A 43 -15.85 3.87 -15.77
C VAL A 43 -17.24 3.91 -15.11
N GLY A 44 -17.55 4.99 -14.37
CA GLY A 44 -18.84 5.16 -13.71
C GLY A 44 -20.03 5.36 -14.65
N THR A 45 -19.77 5.79 -15.89
CA THR A 45 -20.80 6.00 -16.93
C THR A 45 -20.87 4.86 -17.94
N ALA A 46 -19.97 3.88 -17.86
CA ALA A 46 -19.93 2.76 -18.78
C ALA A 46 -21.14 1.84 -18.56
N LYS A 47 -21.73 1.35 -19.66
CA LYS A 47 -22.82 0.36 -19.60
C LYS A 47 -22.39 -0.91 -18.87
N GLN A 48 -21.12 -1.27 -18.98
CA GLN A 48 -20.49 -2.39 -18.28
C GLN A 48 -19.05 -2.02 -17.96
N SER A 49 -18.65 -2.26 -16.71
CA SER A 49 -17.28 -2.12 -16.24
C SER A 49 -16.98 -3.22 -15.23
N VAL A 50 -15.73 -3.66 -15.18
CA VAL A 50 -15.26 -4.66 -14.22
C VAL A 50 -13.82 -4.31 -13.83
N GLU A 51 -13.55 -4.33 -12.53
CA GLU A 51 -12.18 -4.23 -12.02
C GLU A 51 -11.45 -5.54 -12.33
N VAL A 52 -10.30 -5.43 -13.02
CA VAL A 52 -9.51 -6.59 -13.47
C VAL A 52 -8.41 -6.93 -12.50
N LEU A 53 -7.72 -5.92 -11.98
CA LEU A 53 -6.56 -6.06 -11.12
C LEU A 53 -6.51 -4.90 -10.14
N ARG A 54 -6.11 -5.18 -8.91
CA ARG A 54 -5.78 -4.20 -7.88
C ARG A 54 -4.47 -4.61 -7.22
N ALA A 55 -3.55 -3.67 -7.10
CA ALA A 55 -2.21 -3.90 -6.54
C ALA A 55 -1.88 -2.85 -5.49
N PHE A 56 -1.26 -3.28 -4.39
CA PHE A 56 -0.75 -2.42 -3.32
C PHE A 56 0.68 -2.81 -2.96
N ILE A 57 1.46 -1.84 -2.48
CA ILE A 57 2.68 -2.11 -1.74
C ILE A 57 2.33 -2.03 -0.25
N ALA A 58 2.42 -3.16 0.45
CA ALA A 58 2.17 -3.26 1.89
C ALA A 58 3.38 -3.91 2.56
N ASP A 59 3.95 -3.25 3.58
CA ASP A 59 5.14 -3.71 4.30
C ASP A 59 6.32 -4.13 3.38
N GLY A 60 6.51 -3.39 2.28
CA GLY A 60 7.57 -3.65 1.31
C GLY A 60 7.30 -4.82 0.35
N ALA A 61 6.12 -5.45 0.43
CA ALA A 61 5.71 -6.53 -0.47
C ALA A 61 4.61 -6.07 -1.44
N LEU A 62 4.64 -6.64 -2.66
CA LEU A 62 3.58 -6.45 -3.65
C LEU A 62 2.41 -7.39 -3.36
N MET A 63 1.25 -6.80 -3.07
CA MET A 63 -0.01 -7.52 -2.83
C MET A 63 -0.94 -7.33 -4.02
N VAL A 64 -1.35 -8.42 -4.69
CA VAL A 64 -2.17 -8.36 -5.90
C VAL A 64 -3.47 -9.15 -5.74
N SER A 65 -4.59 -8.54 -6.12
CA SER A 65 -5.86 -9.22 -6.35
C SER A 65 -6.19 -9.15 -7.85
N ILE A 66 -6.59 -10.27 -8.43
CA ILE A 66 -6.86 -10.39 -9.86
C ILE A 66 -8.19 -11.11 -10.10
N ASN A 67 -9.01 -10.55 -11.00
CA ASN A 67 -10.21 -11.19 -11.51
C ASN A 67 -9.84 -12.04 -12.74
N ALA A 68 -9.46 -13.29 -12.51
CA ALA A 68 -9.00 -14.20 -13.56
C ALA A 68 -10.03 -14.44 -14.67
N ASP A 69 -11.32 -14.22 -14.39
CA ASP A 69 -12.41 -14.41 -15.36
C ASP A 69 -12.69 -13.17 -16.21
N ALA A 70 -12.04 -12.02 -15.94
CA ALA A 70 -12.35 -10.74 -16.59
C ALA A 70 -12.26 -10.79 -18.13
N PHE A 71 -11.32 -11.55 -18.67
CA PHE A 71 -11.17 -11.75 -20.12
C PHE A 71 -11.68 -13.11 -20.62
N GLY A 72 -12.28 -13.92 -19.74
CA GLY A 72 -12.69 -15.29 -20.04
C GLY A 72 -11.52 -16.12 -20.58
N PRO A 73 -11.71 -16.92 -21.65
CA PRO A 73 -10.65 -17.79 -22.19
C PRO A 73 -9.59 -17.03 -23.02
N ARG A 74 -9.68 -15.70 -23.17
CA ARG A 74 -8.83 -14.93 -24.08
C ARG A 74 -7.50 -14.57 -23.42
N VAL A 75 -6.57 -15.53 -23.34
CA VAL A 75 -5.23 -15.35 -22.75
C VAL A 75 -4.47 -14.16 -23.36
N LYS A 76 -4.62 -13.91 -24.66
CA LYS A 76 -3.99 -12.77 -25.35
C LYS A 76 -4.36 -11.40 -24.77
N ASP A 77 -5.55 -11.25 -24.19
CA ASP A 77 -6.00 -9.98 -23.62
C ASP A 77 -5.25 -9.65 -22.32
N TRP A 78 -4.79 -10.67 -21.59
CA TRP A 78 -3.86 -10.49 -20.47
C TRP A 78 -2.50 -9.98 -20.96
N GLY A 79 -2.00 -10.50 -22.09
CA GLY A 79 -0.78 -9.99 -22.72
C GLY A 79 -0.92 -8.51 -23.13
N ARG A 80 -2.09 -8.12 -23.64
CA ARG A 80 -2.40 -6.71 -23.92
C ARG A 80 -2.39 -5.86 -22.65
N LEU A 81 -3.03 -6.30 -21.56
CA LEU A 81 -3.02 -5.58 -20.28
C LEU A 81 -1.60 -5.33 -19.76
N ILE A 82 -0.72 -6.35 -19.83
CA ILE A 82 0.67 -6.24 -19.39
C ILE A 82 1.44 -5.22 -20.26
N ALA A 83 1.20 -5.21 -21.57
CA ALA A 83 1.82 -4.24 -22.47
C ALA A 83 1.38 -2.80 -22.15
N GLU A 84 0.10 -2.56 -21.90
CA GLU A 84 -0.42 -1.24 -21.51
C GLU A 84 0.23 -0.75 -20.21
N ILE A 85 0.32 -1.60 -19.18
CA ILE A 85 1.01 -1.28 -17.91
C ILE A 85 2.47 -0.91 -18.16
N THR A 86 3.16 -1.69 -19.01
CA THR A 86 4.58 -1.45 -19.34
C THR A 86 4.78 -0.07 -19.95
N HIS A 87 3.94 0.32 -20.91
CA HIS A 87 4.00 1.65 -21.52
C HIS A 87 3.68 2.76 -20.52
N HIS A 88 2.68 2.60 -19.65
CA HIS A 88 2.37 3.60 -18.64
C HIS A 88 3.54 3.84 -17.67
N VAL A 89 4.18 2.77 -17.21
CA VAL A 89 5.36 2.86 -16.33
C VAL A 89 6.54 3.51 -17.05
N ALA A 90 6.80 3.12 -18.30
CA ALA A 90 7.89 3.69 -19.09
C ALA A 90 7.69 5.18 -19.38
N HIS A 91 6.47 5.57 -19.74
CA HIS A 91 6.12 6.97 -19.97
C HIS A 91 6.26 7.80 -18.69
N ALA A 92 5.80 7.28 -17.54
CA ALA A 92 5.98 7.94 -16.26
C ALA A 92 7.47 8.12 -15.89
N ALA A 93 8.31 7.12 -16.16
CA ALA A 93 9.75 7.20 -15.92
C ALA A 93 10.42 8.30 -16.77
N GLU A 94 9.98 8.47 -18.01
CA GLU A 94 10.45 9.56 -18.88
C GLU A 94 10.00 10.93 -18.39
N LEU A 95 8.71 11.08 -18.04
CA LEU A 95 8.17 12.33 -17.51
C LEU A 95 8.85 12.76 -16.20
N GLN A 96 9.28 11.80 -15.38
CA GLN A 96 10.01 12.05 -14.14
C GLN A 96 11.52 12.28 -14.36
N GLY A 97 12.00 12.17 -15.59
CA GLY A 97 13.41 12.38 -15.95
C GLY A 97 14.34 11.25 -15.49
N HIS A 98 13.82 10.06 -15.21
CA HIS A 98 14.62 8.92 -14.77
C HIS A 98 15.40 8.26 -15.93
N MET A 99 14.76 8.05 -17.08
CA MET A 99 15.35 7.53 -18.31
C MET A 99 14.39 7.72 -19.49
N SER A 100 14.84 7.49 -20.74
CA SER A 100 13.94 7.55 -21.90
C SER A 100 12.88 6.45 -21.86
N GLU A 101 11.71 6.67 -22.47
CA GLU A 101 10.65 5.65 -22.52
C GLU A 101 11.18 4.33 -23.13
N GLN A 102 11.97 4.43 -24.20
CA GLN A 102 12.52 3.26 -24.89
C GLN A 102 13.51 2.47 -24.02
N ASP A 103 14.35 3.15 -23.24
CA ASP A 103 15.27 2.50 -22.31
C ASP A 103 14.49 1.85 -21.16
N ALA A 104 13.45 2.52 -20.65
CA ALA A 104 12.57 1.96 -19.62
C ALA A 104 11.87 0.69 -20.10
N ILE A 105 11.29 0.67 -21.30
CA ILE A 105 10.67 -0.54 -21.89
C ILE A 105 11.68 -1.66 -22.02
N THR A 106 12.89 -1.35 -22.50
CA THR A 106 13.96 -2.34 -22.66
C THR A 106 14.36 -2.94 -21.31
N HIS A 107 14.50 -2.09 -20.29
CA HIS A 107 14.81 -2.51 -18.94
C HIS A 107 13.70 -3.37 -18.32
N LEU A 108 12.44 -2.93 -18.41
CA LEU A 108 11.26 -3.65 -17.91
C LEU A 108 11.14 -5.03 -18.56
N ARG A 109 11.34 -5.13 -19.88
CA ARG A 109 11.31 -6.41 -20.60
C ARG A 109 12.36 -7.38 -20.05
N LYS A 110 13.60 -6.91 -19.88
CA LYS A 110 14.69 -7.73 -19.34
C LYS A 110 14.35 -8.24 -17.94
N VAL A 111 13.93 -7.34 -17.04
CA VAL A 111 13.57 -7.70 -15.67
C VAL A 111 12.38 -8.67 -15.63
N PHE A 112 11.39 -8.47 -16.49
CA PHE A 112 10.24 -9.37 -16.61
C PHE A 112 10.65 -10.78 -17.04
N GLU A 113 11.46 -10.90 -18.08
CA GLU A 113 11.97 -12.20 -18.57
C GLU A 113 12.84 -12.92 -17.54
N GLU A 114 13.64 -12.19 -16.78
CA GLU A 114 14.42 -12.72 -15.66
C GLU A 114 13.50 -13.19 -14.52
N SER A 115 12.50 -12.37 -14.17
CA SER A 115 11.53 -12.67 -13.10
C SER A 115 10.68 -13.90 -13.41
N LEU A 116 10.25 -14.09 -14.66
CA LEU A 116 9.52 -15.29 -15.08
C LEU A 116 10.28 -16.59 -14.82
N ARG A 117 11.62 -16.55 -14.76
CA ARG A 117 12.46 -17.72 -14.48
C ARG A 117 12.69 -17.94 -12.98
N GLN A 118 12.58 -16.88 -12.17
CA GLN A 118 12.95 -16.87 -10.75
C GLN A 118 11.75 -16.95 -9.81
N VAL A 119 10.64 -16.30 -10.17
CA VAL A 119 9.43 -16.28 -9.36
C VAL A 119 8.74 -17.65 -9.49
N GLN A 120 8.89 -18.47 -8.46
CA GLN A 120 8.00 -19.60 -8.27
C GLN A 120 6.60 -19.07 -7.92
N PRO A 121 5.52 -19.71 -8.38
CA PRO A 121 4.15 -19.28 -8.09
C PRO A 121 3.90 -19.36 -6.58
N THR A 122 4.23 -18.28 -5.89
CA THR A 122 3.80 -18.07 -4.52
C THR A 122 2.39 -17.56 -4.69
N MET A 123 1.39 -18.43 -4.54
CA MET A 123 -0.02 -18.09 -4.69
C MET A 123 -0.51 -17.20 -3.53
N THR A 124 0.21 -16.12 -3.24
CA THR A 124 -0.22 -15.04 -2.35
C THR A 124 -1.17 -14.14 -3.12
N GLY A 125 -2.30 -14.72 -3.50
CA GLY A 125 -3.39 -14.08 -4.22
C GLY A 125 -4.58 -15.01 -4.15
N LYS A 126 -5.70 -14.54 -3.58
CA LYS A 126 -6.92 -15.33 -3.61
C LYS A 126 -7.45 -15.26 -5.04
N ILE A 127 -7.46 -16.38 -5.76
CA ILE A 127 -8.32 -16.55 -6.93
C ILE A 127 -9.75 -16.57 -6.40
N ARG A 128 -10.31 -15.39 -6.14
CA ARG A 128 -11.69 -15.26 -5.67
C ARG A 128 -12.60 -15.38 -6.87
N GLY A 129 -13.42 -16.43 -6.88
CA GLY A 129 -14.61 -16.45 -7.71
C GLY A 129 -15.49 -15.23 -7.41
N ARG A 130 -16.15 -14.72 -8.43
CA ARG A 130 -17.05 -13.55 -8.38
C ARG A 130 -18.03 -13.67 -7.22
N VAL A 131 -18.05 -12.69 -6.31
CA VAL A 131 -19.14 -12.50 -5.36
C VAL A 131 -20.08 -11.47 -5.98
N ASN A 132 -21.29 -11.89 -6.37
CA ASN A 132 -22.32 -10.96 -6.80
C ASN A 132 -22.91 -10.30 -5.55
N HIS A 133 -22.89 -8.97 -5.50
CA HIS A 133 -23.70 -8.18 -4.56
C HIS A 133 -25.03 -7.81 -5.22
#